data_AF-A0A925UEY2-F1
#
_entry.id   AF-A0A925UEY2-F1
#
_cell.length_a   1.000
_cell.length_b   1.000
_cell.length_c   1.000
_cell.angle_alpha   90.00
_cell.angle_beta   90.00
_cell.angle_gamma   90.00
#
_symmetry.space_group_name_H-M   'P 1'
#
loop_
_entity.id
_entity.type
_entity.pdbx_description
1 polymer ?
#
loop_
_entity_poly.entity_id
_entity_poly.type
_entity_poly.pdbx_seq_one_letter_code
_entity_poly.pdbx_strand_id
1 'polypeptide(L)'
;MQAVISPVAPAAPAQRPMAAGVAALPSIYQGYQIIRRNGAVVAFEPNKIAVALMKAFLAVHGTQGAASASVRETVDGLTESVVRALLRSRAGGGSFHIEDVQDQVELGLMRGGHHEVARAYVLYRERRTQERAKQGHPAASAAEPALTVLDRGQRVPLDFARLQTVIES
;
A
#
# COMPACT_ATOMS: atom_id res chain seq x y z
N MET A 1 -31.00 -78.25 -1.12
CA MET A 1 -31.25 -77.05 -0.31
C MET A 1 -29.99 -76.72 0.47
N GLN A 2 -29.19 -75.76 0.01
CA GLN A 2 -28.10 -75.18 0.81
C GLN A 2 -27.81 -73.78 0.28
N ALA A 3 -28.13 -72.79 1.11
CA ALA A 3 -27.95 -71.38 0.85
C ALA A 3 -26.50 -70.98 1.17
N VAL A 4 -25.80 -70.38 0.20
CA VAL A 4 -24.52 -69.71 0.44
C VAL A 4 -24.79 -68.21 0.49
N ILE A 5 -24.82 -67.70 1.72
CA ILE A 5 -24.83 -66.28 2.05
C ILE A 5 -23.41 -65.72 1.89
N SER A 6 -23.24 -64.75 0.99
CA SER A 6 -22.02 -63.95 0.88
C SER A 6 -22.11 -62.73 1.80
N PRO A 7 -21.06 -62.38 2.57
CA PRO A 7 -21.08 -61.21 3.44
C PRO A 7 -20.83 -59.92 2.65
N VAL A 8 -21.71 -58.93 2.82
CA VAL A 8 -21.49 -57.56 2.33
C VAL A 8 -20.61 -56.80 3.34
N ALA A 9 -19.48 -56.27 2.89
CA ALA A 9 -18.59 -55.45 3.70
C ALA A 9 -19.12 -54.01 3.84
N PRO A 10 -18.87 -53.32 4.97
CA PRO A 10 -19.40 -51.98 5.20
C PRO A 10 -18.66 -50.92 4.38
N ALA A 11 -19.44 -50.03 3.75
CA ALA A 11 -18.95 -48.87 3.03
C ALA A 11 -18.27 -47.86 3.98
N ALA A 12 -17.01 -47.53 3.70
CA ALA A 12 -16.28 -46.47 4.37
C ALA A 12 -16.88 -45.08 4.03
N PRO A 13 -16.90 -44.12 4.97
CA PRO A 13 -17.44 -42.80 4.70
C PRO A 13 -16.52 -42.01 3.75
N ALA A 14 -17.13 -41.47 2.70
CA ALA A 14 -16.50 -40.56 1.77
C ALA A 14 -15.94 -39.33 2.52
N GLN A 15 -14.62 -39.21 2.56
CA GLN A 15 -13.95 -38.01 3.02
C GLN A 15 -14.26 -36.89 2.03
N ARG A 16 -15.03 -35.88 2.49
CA ARG A 16 -15.21 -34.62 1.76
C ARG A 16 -13.82 -34.01 1.55
N PRO A 17 -13.42 -33.60 0.34
CA PRO A 17 -12.20 -32.85 0.19
C PRO A 17 -12.37 -31.54 0.96
N MET A 18 -11.56 -31.37 2.01
CA MET A 18 -11.40 -30.09 2.68
C MET A 18 -11.04 -29.05 1.63
N ALA A 19 -11.69 -27.89 1.73
CA ALA A 19 -11.45 -26.74 0.88
C ALA A 19 -9.95 -26.57 0.62
N ALA A 20 -9.55 -26.86 -0.62
CA ALA A 20 -8.23 -26.54 -1.11
C ALA A 20 -8.00 -25.07 -0.81
N GLY A 21 -6.99 -24.78 0.01
CA GLY A 21 -6.55 -23.42 0.25
C GLY A 21 -6.41 -22.73 -1.10
N VAL A 22 -7.03 -21.57 -1.22
CA VAL A 22 -7.00 -20.75 -2.43
C VAL A 22 -5.52 -20.41 -2.66
N ALA A 23 -4.84 -21.25 -3.44
CA ALA A 23 -3.50 -20.96 -3.92
C ALA A 23 -3.64 -19.63 -4.67
N ALA A 24 -3.03 -18.58 -4.11
CA ALA A 24 -3.09 -17.26 -4.67
C ALA A 24 -2.67 -17.34 -6.14
N LEU A 25 -3.61 -17.06 -7.04
CA LEU A 25 -3.33 -16.92 -8.47
C LEU A 25 -2.07 -16.04 -8.63
N PRO A 26 -1.16 -16.35 -9.56
CA PRO A 26 0.00 -15.52 -9.80
C PRO A 26 -0.50 -14.10 -10.00
N SER A 27 -0.20 -13.26 -9.01
CA SER A 27 -0.77 -11.93 -8.94
C SER A 27 -0.34 -11.21 -10.21
N ILE A 28 -1.29 -10.70 -11.00
CA ILE A 28 -1.00 -9.81 -12.15
C ILE A 28 -0.12 -8.60 -11.75
N TYR A 29 0.00 -8.40 -10.43
CA TYR A 29 0.80 -7.40 -9.74
C TYR A 29 2.27 -7.79 -9.48
N GLN A 30 2.72 -9.02 -9.79
CA GLN A 30 4.10 -9.49 -9.55
C GLN A 30 5.18 -8.62 -10.23
N GLY A 31 4.83 -7.95 -11.34
CA GLY A 31 5.70 -7.01 -12.04
C GLY A 31 5.69 -5.57 -11.50
N TYR A 32 4.97 -5.30 -10.41
CA TYR A 32 4.74 -3.96 -9.90
C TYR A 32 5.25 -3.78 -8.48
N GLN A 33 5.96 -2.68 -8.25
CA GLN A 33 6.59 -2.35 -6.98
C GLN A 33 6.23 -0.93 -6.54
N ILE A 34 6.31 -0.67 -5.24
CA ILE A 34 6.11 0.65 -4.64
C ILE A 34 7.40 1.09 -3.96
N ILE A 35 7.87 2.28 -4.32
CA ILE A 35 8.94 3.01 -3.64
C ILE A 35 8.28 3.85 -2.55
N ARG A 36 8.54 3.49 -1.30
CA ARG A 36 8.07 4.24 -0.12
C ARG A 36 8.87 5.54 0.04
N ARG A 37 8.34 6.47 0.85
CA ARG A 37 9.03 7.74 1.18
C ARG A 37 10.43 7.57 1.78
N ASN A 38 10.73 6.43 2.39
CA ASN A 38 12.05 6.12 2.94
C ASN A 38 12.99 5.43 1.94
N GLY A 39 12.63 5.39 0.65
CA GLY A 39 13.39 4.72 -0.41
C GLY A 39 13.22 3.20 -0.45
N ALA A 40 12.57 2.59 0.55
CA ALA A 40 12.37 1.14 0.56
C ALA A 40 11.38 0.71 -0.52
N VAL A 41 11.75 -0.33 -1.26
CA VAL A 41 10.95 -0.93 -2.32
C VAL A 41 10.14 -2.09 -1.76
N VAL A 42 8.83 -2.10 -2.00
CA VAL A 42 7.90 -3.15 -1.55
C VAL A 42 7.02 -3.61 -2.70
N ALA A 43 6.45 -4.82 -2.61
CA ALA A 43 5.51 -5.32 -3.61
C ALA A 43 4.24 -4.44 -3.68
N PHE A 44 3.67 -4.29 -4.87
CA PHE A 44 2.38 -3.65 -5.04
C PHE A 44 1.25 -4.54 -4.49
N GLU A 45 0.54 -4.03 -3.49
CA GLU A 45 -0.56 -4.74 -2.82
C GLU A 45 -1.86 -3.90 -2.91
N PRO A 46 -2.78 -4.22 -3.83
CA PRO A 46 -4.06 -3.52 -3.95
C PRO A 46 -4.89 -3.49 -2.66
N ASN A 47 -4.77 -4.54 -1.84
CA ASN A 47 -5.47 -4.63 -0.56
C ASN A 47 -5.13 -3.46 0.39
N LYS A 48 -3.91 -2.90 0.30
CA LYS A 48 -3.53 -1.72 1.11
C LYS A 48 -4.29 -0.46 0.71
N ILE A 49 -4.69 -0.35 -0.56
CA ILE A 49 -5.51 0.76 -1.07
C ILE A 49 -6.93 0.62 -0.49
N ALA A 50 -7.53 -0.56 -0.58
CA ALA A 50 -8.86 -0.83 -0.02
C ALA A 50 -8.94 -0.53 1.48
N VAL A 51 -7.94 -0.98 2.25
CA VAL A 51 -7.86 -0.69 3.70
C VAL A 51 -7.73 0.81 3.98
N ALA A 52 -6.95 1.54 3.18
CA ALA A 52 -6.80 2.99 3.35
C ALA A 52 -8.09 3.75 3.01
N LEU A 53 -8.77 3.38 1.92
CA LEU A 53 -10.08 3.90 1.55
C LEU A 53 -11.11 3.63 2.65
N MET A 54 -11.20 2.40 3.13
CA MET A 54 -12.14 2.04 4.22
C MET A 54 -11.90 2.88 5.47
N LYS A 55 -10.64 3.16 5.84
CA LYS A 55 -10.33 4.06 6.97
C LYS A 55 -10.80 5.49 6.74
N ALA A 56 -10.72 6.00 5.52
CA ALA A 56 -11.24 7.33 5.20
C ALA A 56 -12.77 7.38 5.26
N PHE A 57 -13.47 6.37 4.72
CA PHE A 57 -14.93 6.26 4.82
C PHE A 57 -15.39 6.15 6.29
N LEU A 58 -14.69 5.35 7.10
CA LEU A 58 -14.92 5.23 8.53
C LEU A 58 -14.77 6.55 9.30
N ALA A 59 -13.82 7.38 8.89
CA ALA A 59 -13.61 8.68 9.52
C ALA A 59 -14.76 9.67 9.26
N VAL A 60 -15.52 9.49 8.17
CA VAL A 60 -16.66 10.36 7.82
C VAL A 60 -17.98 9.78 8.30
N HIS A 61 -18.23 8.48 8.08
CA HIS A 61 -19.53 7.85 8.36
C HIS A 61 -19.58 7.14 9.73
N GLY A 62 -18.49 7.17 10.48
CA GLY A 62 -18.36 6.49 11.77
C GLY A 62 -18.37 4.96 11.66
N THR A 63 -18.40 4.30 12.81
CA THR A 63 -18.38 2.83 12.88
C THR A 63 -19.66 2.17 12.37
N GLN A 64 -20.78 2.90 12.31
CA GLN A 64 -22.02 2.39 11.71
C GLN A 64 -21.93 2.31 10.17
N GLY A 65 -21.19 3.20 9.52
CA GLY A 65 -20.88 3.10 8.09
C GLY A 65 -19.97 1.91 7.74
N ALA A 66 -19.14 1.45 8.67
CA ALA A 66 -18.20 0.33 8.50
C ALA A 66 -18.88 -1.00 8.14
N ALA A 67 -20.07 -1.21 8.68
CA ALA A 67 -20.83 -2.44 8.54
C ALA A 67 -21.69 -2.45 7.27
N SER A 68 -21.86 -1.30 6.62
CA SER A 68 -22.74 -1.18 5.45
C SER A 68 -22.14 -1.86 4.23
N ALA A 69 -22.89 -2.80 3.63
CA ALA A 69 -22.50 -3.46 2.39
C ALA A 69 -22.24 -2.46 1.25
N SER A 70 -23.05 -1.39 1.19
CA SER A 70 -22.90 -0.33 0.18
C SER A 70 -21.56 0.41 0.26
N VAL A 71 -21.02 0.62 1.47
CA VAL A 71 -19.70 1.27 1.64
C VAL A 71 -18.60 0.33 1.16
N ARG A 72 -18.68 -0.97 1.46
CA ARG A 72 -17.70 -1.95 0.96
C ARG A 72 -17.71 -2.01 -0.56
N GLU A 73 -18.88 -2.10 -1.17
CA GLU A 73 -19.04 -2.11 -2.62
C GLU A 73 -18.45 -0.85 -3.27
N THR A 74 -18.71 0.32 -2.67
CA THR A 74 -18.12 1.60 -3.11
C THR A 74 -16.60 1.59 -3.01
N VAL A 75 -16.05 1.12 -1.88
CA VAL A 75 -14.60 1.02 -1.64
C VAL A 75 -13.95 0.04 -2.62
N ASP A 76 -14.59 -1.09 -2.89
CA ASP A 76 -14.09 -2.09 -3.82
C ASP A 76 -14.07 -1.52 -5.25
N GLY A 77 -15.15 -0.88 -5.70
CA GLY A 77 -15.21 -0.22 -7.00
C GLY A 77 -14.18 0.91 -7.17
N LEU A 78 -13.97 1.72 -6.12
CA LEU A 78 -12.92 2.74 -6.10
C LEU A 78 -11.52 2.10 -6.17
N THR A 79 -11.29 1.04 -5.40
CA THR A 79 -10.00 0.32 -5.40
C THR A 79 -9.68 -0.21 -6.78
N GLU A 80 -10.64 -0.88 -7.44
CA GLU A 80 -10.47 -1.38 -8.80
C GLU A 80 -10.17 -0.25 -9.79
N SER A 81 -10.88 0.87 -9.69
CA SER A 81 -10.68 2.03 -10.56
C SER A 81 -9.26 2.60 -10.43
N VAL A 82 -8.77 2.76 -9.20
CA VAL A 82 -7.41 3.22 -8.88
C VAL A 82 -6.36 2.25 -9.39
N VAL A 83 -6.52 0.96 -9.11
CA VAL A 83 -5.60 -0.09 -9.56
C VAL A 83 -5.53 -0.11 -11.08
N ARG A 84 -6.68 -0.05 -11.76
CA ARG A 84 -6.75 -0.02 -13.23
C ARG A 84 -6.06 1.22 -13.79
N ALA A 85 -6.20 2.38 -13.15
CA ALA A 85 -5.52 3.61 -13.55
C ALA A 85 -3.98 3.49 -13.40
N LEU A 86 -3.51 2.96 -12.28
CA LEU A 86 -2.08 2.72 -12.02
C LEU A 86 -1.47 1.75 -13.04
N LEU A 87 -2.11 0.60 -13.26
CA LEU A 87 -1.67 -0.40 -14.24
C LEU A 87 -1.61 0.17 -15.66
N ARG A 88 -2.62 0.97 -16.08
CA ARG A 88 -2.61 1.61 -17.41
C ARG A 88 -1.46 2.60 -17.57
N SER A 89 -1.07 3.31 -16.51
CA SER A 89 0.04 4.25 -16.56
C SER A 89 1.40 3.57 -16.76
N ARG A 90 1.51 2.28 -16.42
CA ARG A 90 2.73 1.46 -16.57
C ARG A 90 2.39 0.05 -17.07
N ALA A 91 1.87 -0.05 -18.30
CA ALA A 91 1.38 -1.31 -18.87
C ALA A 91 2.44 -2.46 -18.95
N GLY A 92 3.73 -2.14 -18.84
CA GLY A 92 4.84 -3.10 -18.86
C GLY A 92 5.40 -3.49 -17.50
N GLY A 93 4.75 -3.08 -16.39
CA GLY A 93 5.32 -3.24 -15.04
C GLY A 93 6.26 -2.09 -14.65
N GLY A 94 6.83 -2.17 -13.45
CA GLY A 94 7.77 -1.18 -12.92
C GLY A 94 7.43 -0.73 -11.50
N SER A 95 8.06 0.36 -11.08
CA SER A 95 7.92 0.91 -9.74
C SER A 95 7.10 2.20 -9.73
N PHE A 96 6.17 2.35 -8.78
CA PHE A 96 5.48 3.60 -8.47
C PHE A 96 6.04 4.24 -7.22
N HIS A 97 6.07 5.56 -7.17
CA HIS A 97 6.23 6.24 -5.89
C HIS A 97 4.92 6.09 -5.10
N ILE A 98 5.03 6.02 -3.78
CA ILE A 98 3.85 5.96 -2.92
C ILE A 98 2.96 7.21 -3.04
N GLU A 99 3.51 8.34 -3.49
CA GLU A 99 2.72 9.53 -3.82
C GLU A 99 1.84 9.32 -5.06
N ASP A 100 2.35 8.66 -6.11
CA ASP A 100 1.57 8.35 -7.32
C ASP A 100 0.28 7.58 -6.97
N VAL A 101 0.36 6.65 -6.02
CA VAL A 101 -0.79 5.88 -5.54
C VAL A 101 -1.76 6.75 -4.76
N GLN A 102 -1.25 7.64 -3.91
CA GLN A 102 -2.08 8.59 -3.15
C GLN A 102 -2.84 9.54 -4.09
N ASP A 103 -2.17 10.08 -5.10
CA ASP A 103 -2.76 10.97 -6.08
C ASP A 103 -3.88 10.28 -6.87
N GLN A 104 -3.68 9.01 -7.26
CA GLN A 104 -4.74 8.24 -7.93
C GLN A 104 -5.93 7.96 -7.00
N VAL A 105 -5.70 7.72 -5.70
CA VAL A 105 -6.77 7.56 -4.71
C VAL A 105 -7.57 8.85 -4.56
N GLU A 106 -6.89 9.99 -4.42
CA GLU A 106 -7.54 11.30 -4.30
C GLU A 106 -8.33 11.65 -5.56
N LEU A 107 -7.75 11.42 -6.74
CA LEU A 107 -8.44 11.60 -8.02
C LEU A 107 -9.65 10.67 -8.15
N GLY A 108 -9.54 9.42 -7.71
CA GLY A 108 -10.64 8.45 -7.69
C GLY A 108 -11.79 8.90 -6.81
N LEU A 109 -11.49 9.37 -5.58
CA LEU A 109 -12.49 9.89 -4.64
C LEU A 109 -13.16 11.16 -5.19
N MET A 110 -12.41 12.07 -5.80
CA MET A 110 -12.96 13.29 -6.41
C MET A 110 -13.88 12.97 -7.60
N ARG A 111 -13.49 12.04 -8.48
CA ARG A 111 -14.30 11.60 -9.62
C ARG A 111 -15.57 10.87 -9.21
N GLY A 112 -15.53 10.13 -8.10
CA GLY A 112 -16.68 9.47 -7.51
C GLY A 112 -17.62 10.41 -6.74
N GLY A 113 -17.31 11.73 -6.67
CA GLY A 113 -18.11 12.69 -5.92
C GLY A 113 -17.96 12.59 -4.39
N HIS A 114 -17.03 11.77 -3.89
CA HIS A 114 -16.80 11.55 -2.46
C HIS A 114 -15.89 12.63 -1.86
N HIS A 115 -16.26 13.90 -2.02
CA HIS A 115 -15.43 15.05 -1.64
C HIS A 115 -15.12 15.11 -0.14
N GLU A 116 -16.09 14.75 0.71
CA GLU A 116 -15.89 14.68 2.15
C GLU A 116 -14.91 13.57 2.57
N VAL A 117 -14.96 12.41 1.89
CA VAL A 117 -14.03 11.31 2.12
C VAL A 117 -12.64 11.65 1.61
N ALA A 118 -12.52 12.35 0.48
CA ALA A 118 -11.24 12.86 -0.03
C ALA A 118 -10.57 13.78 0.99
N ARG A 119 -11.31 14.72 1.59
CA ARG A 119 -10.79 15.58 2.66
C ARG A 119 -10.35 14.76 3.87
N ALA A 120 -11.18 13.82 4.34
CA ALA A 120 -10.83 12.96 5.46
C ALA A 120 -9.58 12.09 5.17
N TYR A 121 -9.43 11.61 3.94
CA TYR A 121 -8.25 10.87 3.49
C TYR A 121 -6.97 11.71 3.58
N VAL A 122 -7.01 12.96 3.10
CA VAL A 122 -5.88 13.90 3.19
C VAL A 122 -5.49 14.15 4.65
N LEU A 123 -6.46 14.42 5.53
CA LEU A 123 -6.20 14.59 6.96
C LEU A 123 -5.63 13.32 7.60
N TYR A 124 -6.12 12.14 7.21
CA TYR A 124 -5.61 10.86 7.71
C TYR A 124 -4.15 10.61 7.30
N ARG A 125 -3.78 10.86 6.03
CA ARG A 125 -2.37 10.71 5.59
C ARG A 125 -1.43 11.69 6.28
N GLU A 126 -1.89 12.91 6.56
CA GLU A 126 -1.11 13.91 7.31
C GLU A 126 -0.89 13.46 8.75
N ARG A 127 -1.96 13.02 9.45
CA ARG A 127 -1.85 12.47 10.81
C ARG A 127 -0.88 11.29 10.86
N ARG A 128 -0.95 10.35 9.90
CA ARG A 128 -0.01 9.22 9.80
C ARG A 128 1.43 9.65 9.48
N THR A 129 1.61 10.80 8.82
CA THR A 129 2.93 11.36 8.56
C THR A 129 3.50 11.96 9.84
N GLN A 130 2.70 12.72 10.60
CA GLN A 130 3.09 13.27 11.90
C GLN A 130 3.37 12.17 12.93
N GLU A 131 2.56 11.12 12.99
CA GLU A 131 2.77 9.97 13.90
C GLU A 131 4.12 9.30 13.66
N ARG A 132 4.51 9.09 12.40
CA ARG A 132 5.82 8.51 12.06
C ARG A 132 6.98 9.41 12.46
N ALA A 133 6.85 10.72 12.21
CA ALA A 133 7.84 11.71 12.64
C ALA A 133 8.04 11.70 14.16
N LYS A 134 6.95 11.57 14.94
CA LYS A 134 7.00 11.46 16.41
C LYS A 134 7.60 10.14 16.89
N GLN A 135 7.40 9.04 16.16
CA GLN A 135 7.94 7.71 16.49
C GLN A 135 9.39 7.51 16.02
N GLY A 136 10.11 8.57 15.69
CA GLY A 136 11.51 8.51 15.31
C GLY A 136 11.78 7.74 14.01
N HIS A 137 10.76 7.47 13.20
CA HIS A 137 10.96 7.08 11.80
C HIS A 137 11.05 8.38 11.02
N PRO A 138 12.26 8.84 10.66
CA PRO A 138 12.38 10.08 9.93
C PRO A 138 11.57 9.91 8.64
N ALA A 139 10.68 10.86 8.35
CA ALA A 139 10.43 11.18 6.94
C ALA A 139 11.83 11.38 6.37
N ALA A 140 12.20 10.59 5.34
CA ALA A 140 13.57 10.58 4.82
C ALA A 140 14.11 12.00 4.86
N SER A 141 15.14 12.22 5.69
CA SER A 141 15.95 13.42 5.52
C SER A 141 16.25 13.39 4.03
N ALA A 142 15.74 14.39 3.29
CA ALA A 142 16.37 14.71 2.03
C ALA A 142 17.87 14.68 2.38
N ALA A 143 18.62 13.77 1.76
CA ALA A 143 20.06 13.79 1.94
C ALA A 143 20.42 15.23 1.57
N GLU A 144 20.74 16.04 2.58
CA GLU A 144 21.21 17.39 2.32
C GLU A 144 22.33 17.18 1.31
N PRO A 145 22.29 17.83 0.13
CA PRO A 145 23.35 17.66 -0.83
C PRO A 145 24.63 18.09 -0.11
N ALA A 146 25.42 17.11 0.34
CA ALA A 146 26.66 17.37 1.00
C ALA A 146 27.56 18.01 -0.05
N LEU A 147 27.64 19.34 -0.01
CA LEU A 147 28.51 20.12 -0.86
C LEU A 147 29.92 19.55 -0.68
N THR A 148 30.55 19.17 -1.78
CA THR A 148 31.94 18.67 -1.77
C THR A 148 32.83 19.73 -2.38
N VAL A 149 33.98 19.97 -1.76
CA VAL A 149 35.03 20.85 -2.27
C VAL A 149 36.15 20.02 -2.87
N LEU A 150 36.86 20.59 -3.84
CA LEU A 150 38.14 20.04 -4.29
C LEU A 150 39.25 20.58 -3.39
N ASP A 151 39.91 19.69 -2.66
CA ASP A 151 41.17 19.99 -1.97
C ASP A 151 42.29 19.13 -2.58
N ARG A 152 43.32 19.80 -3.13
CA ARG A 152 44.47 19.15 -3.80
C ARG A 152 44.10 18.09 -4.82
N GLY A 153 43.00 18.30 -5.55
CA GLY A 153 42.49 17.37 -6.58
C GLY A 153 41.61 16.24 -6.03
N GLN A 154 41.42 16.12 -4.71
CA GLN A 154 40.50 15.17 -4.11
C GLN A 154 39.19 15.84 -3.70
N ARG A 155 38.08 15.12 -3.86
CA ARG A 155 36.75 15.58 -3.42
C ARG A 155 36.59 15.27 -1.94
N VAL A 156 36.46 16.32 -1.13
CA VAL A 156 36.29 16.24 0.32
C VAL A 156 34.95 16.89 0.69
N PRO A 157 34.16 16.34 1.63
CA PRO A 157 32.96 16.99 2.12
C PRO A 157 33.26 18.38 2.69
N LEU A 158 32.41 19.36 2.40
CA LEU A 158 32.54 20.72 2.91
C LEU A 158 32.33 20.72 4.43
N ASP A 159 33.36 21.14 5.16
CA ASP A 159 33.29 21.31 6.61
C ASP A 159 32.64 22.66 6.96
N PHE A 160 31.36 22.61 7.28
CA PHE A 160 30.59 23.79 7.68
C PHE A 160 31.05 24.39 9.01
N ALA A 161 31.59 23.61 9.95
CA ALA A 161 32.04 24.10 11.25
C ALA A 161 33.29 24.99 11.10
N ARG A 162 34.21 24.56 10.24
CA ARG A 162 35.37 25.37 9.85
C ARG A 162 34.94 26.67 9.16
N LEU A 163 33.96 26.59 8.24
CA LEU A 163 33.45 27.73 7.49
C LEU A 163 32.86 28.81 8.42
N GLN A 164 32.05 28.38 9.39
CA GLN A 164 31.42 29.28 10.35
C GLN A 164 32.43 30.01 11.23
N THR A 165 33.50 29.31 11.67
CA THR A 165 34.57 29.91 12.47
C THR A 165 35.33 31.02 11.71
N VAL A 166 35.47 30.87 10.39
CA VAL A 166 36.14 31.86 9.52
C VAL A 166 35.25 33.08 9.23
N ILE A 167 33.92 32.91 9.20
CA ILE A 167 32.98 34.02 8.94
C ILE A 167 32.72 34.86 10.20
N GLU A 168 32.75 34.23 11.38
CA GLU A 168 32.52 34.91 12.67
C GLU A 168 33.79 35.58 13.25
N SER A 169 34.94 35.47 12.56
CA SER A 169 36.21 36.14 12.89
C SER A 169 36.44 37.38 12.01
#